data_AF-A0A1S6J0A4-F1
#
_entry.id   AF-A0A1S6J0A4-F1
#
_cell.length_a   1.000
_cell.length_b   1.000
_cell.length_c   1.000
_cell.angle_alpha   90.00
_cell.angle_beta   90.00
_cell.angle_gamma   90.00
#
_symmetry.space_group_name_H-M   'P 1'
#
loop_
_entity.id
_entity.type
_entity.pdbx_description
1 polymer ?
#
loop_
_entity_poly.entity_id
_entity_poly.type
_entity_poly.pdbx_seq_one_letter_code
_entity_poly.pdbx_strand_id
1 'polypeptide(L)'
;MSPHLTTLALPAVLLAVVTSWLLNGKVLPSLGDQGIALVTPLVEETAKTMWAVALGASLVWTHLGFGLVEGLLEIKRRGTRGIAPGWLALVAHSLLGLLTAGIYGSRGLLAALAAAYLAHAAWNMVVVYCSVRQGKA
;
A
#
# COMPACT_ATOMS: atom_id res chain seq x y z
N MET A 1 -1.37 12.08 -21.43
CA MET A 1 -2.22 11.51 -20.35
C MET A 1 -3.50 12.31 -20.31
N SER A 2 -4.68 11.69 -20.51
CA SER A 2 -5.95 12.41 -20.46
C SER A 2 -6.26 12.85 -19.02
N PRO A 3 -6.69 14.11 -18.77
CA PRO A 3 -6.91 14.65 -17.42
C PRO A 3 -7.95 13.87 -16.61
N HIS A 4 -8.85 13.14 -17.28
CA HIS A 4 -9.85 12.28 -16.65
C HIS A 4 -9.25 11.09 -15.85
N LEU A 5 -8.07 10.59 -16.25
CA LEU A 5 -7.42 9.47 -15.57
C LEU A 5 -6.82 9.88 -14.21
N THR A 6 -6.47 11.16 -14.06
CA THR A 6 -6.00 11.74 -12.79
C THR A 6 -7.16 12.13 -11.87
N THR A 7 -8.29 12.61 -12.42
CA THR A 7 -9.43 13.00 -11.58
C THR A 7 -10.07 11.83 -10.85
N LEU A 8 -10.04 10.63 -11.45
CA LEU A 8 -10.57 9.40 -10.83
C LEU A 8 -9.60 8.77 -9.82
N ALA A 9 -8.35 9.24 -9.74
CA ALA A 9 -7.38 8.72 -8.77
C ALA A 9 -7.80 9.04 -7.33
N LEU A 10 -8.31 10.25 -7.07
CA LEU A 10 -8.73 10.66 -5.74
C LEU A 10 -9.81 9.73 -5.13
N PRO A 11 -10.96 9.47 -5.80
CA PRO A 11 -11.95 8.55 -5.26
C PRO A 11 -11.40 7.12 -5.09
N ALA A 12 -10.55 6.64 -6.01
CA ALA A 12 -9.90 5.34 -5.86
C ALA A 12 -8.97 5.27 -4.64
N VAL A 13 -8.21 6.34 -4.36
CA VAL A 13 -7.36 6.45 -3.15
C VAL A 13 -8.22 6.40 -1.90
N LEU A 14 -9.29 7.20 -1.83
CA LEU A 14 -10.16 7.25 -0.65
C LEU A 14 -10.79 5.88 -0.36
N LEU A 15 -11.32 5.20 -1.38
CA LEU A 15 -11.89 3.87 -1.25
C LEU A 15 -10.84 2.83 -0.82
N ALA A 16 -9.64 2.89 -1.40
CA ALA A 16 -8.55 2.00 -1.03
C ALA A 16 -8.12 2.19 0.42
N VAL A 17 -7.93 3.44 0.85
CA VAL A 17 -7.58 3.79 2.24
C VAL A 17 -8.65 3.34 3.21
N VAL A 18 -9.93 3.67 2.96
CA VAL A 18 -11.04 3.29 3.85
C VAL A 18 -11.17 1.77 3.95
N THR A 19 -11.11 1.07 2.82
CA THR A 19 -11.19 -0.40 2.78
C THR A 19 -10.04 -1.03 3.58
N SER A 20 -8.81 -0.57 3.32
CA SER A 20 -7.62 -1.09 4.01
C SER A 20 -7.66 -0.79 5.49
N TRP A 21 -8.06 0.42 5.89
CA TRP A 21 -8.19 0.79 7.30
C TRP A 21 -9.22 -0.08 8.05
N LEU A 22 -10.40 -0.30 7.46
CA LEU A 22 -11.46 -1.11 8.07
C LEU A 22 -11.06 -2.59 8.23
N LEU A 23 -10.35 -3.14 7.25
CA LEU A 23 -9.94 -4.55 7.26
C LEU A 23 -8.68 -4.77 8.08
N ASN A 24 -7.65 -3.92 7.93
CA ASN A 24 -6.40 -4.03 8.66
C ASN A 24 -6.55 -3.72 10.15
N GLY A 25 -7.55 -2.90 10.53
CA GLY A 25 -7.93 -2.70 11.93
C GLY A 25 -8.30 -3.99 12.66
N LYS A 26 -8.67 -5.05 11.93
CA LYS A 26 -8.98 -6.39 12.48
C LYS A 26 -7.78 -7.35 12.44
N VAL A 27 -6.79 -7.07 11.60
CA VAL A 27 -5.64 -7.97 11.36
C VAL A 27 -4.70 -7.99 12.55
N LEU A 28 -4.28 -6.81 13.04
CA LEU A 28 -3.29 -6.73 14.12
C LEU A 28 -3.74 -7.44 15.42
N PRO A 29 -4.98 -7.22 15.93
CA PRO A 29 -5.43 -7.91 17.14
C PRO A 29 -5.53 -9.43 17.00
N SER A 30 -5.72 -9.93 15.77
CA SER A 30 -6.03 -11.33 15.52
C SER A 30 -4.80 -12.17 15.17
N LEU A 31 -3.82 -11.57 14.47
CA LEU A 31 -2.72 -12.27 13.83
C LEU A 31 -1.33 -11.69 14.16
N GLY A 32 -1.27 -10.60 14.93
CA GLY A 32 -0.01 -9.98 15.37
C GLY A 32 0.92 -9.61 14.21
N ASP A 33 2.22 -9.81 14.43
CA ASP A 33 3.29 -9.48 13.47
C ASP A 33 3.18 -10.25 12.15
N GLN A 34 2.70 -11.49 12.17
CA GLN A 34 2.47 -12.27 10.94
C GLN A 34 1.31 -11.69 10.12
N GLY A 35 0.26 -11.21 10.80
CA GLY A 35 -0.84 -10.49 10.17
C GLY A 35 -0.35 -9.24 9.46
N ILE A 36 0.48 -8.43 10.15
CA ILE A 36 1.13 -7.26 9.55
C ILE A 36 1.96 -7.70 8.34
N ALA A 37 2.82 -8.70 8.48
CA ALA A 37 3.74 -9.08 7.42
C ALA A 37 3.05 -9.63 6.16
N LEU A 38 1.94 -10.38 6.29
CA LEU A 38 1.36 -11.14 5.19
C LEU A 38 -0.06 -10.72 4.80
N VAL A 39 -0.92 -10.40 5.77
CA VAL A 39 -2.36 -10.16 5.49
C VAL A 39 -2.61 -8.69 5.15
N THR A 40 -1.97 -7.78 5.88
CA THR A 40 -2.06 -6.34 5.63
C THR A 40 -1.67 -5.98 4.18
N PRO A 41 -0.50 -6.42 3.65
CA PRO A 41 -0.14 -6.21 2.25
C PRO A 41 -1.16 -6.77 1.25
N LEU A 42 -1.73 -7.95 1.51
CA LEU A 42 -2.72 -8.55 0.61
C LEU A 42 -3.97 -7.66 0.51
N VAL A 43 -4.47 -7.20 1.65
CA VAL A 43 -5.62 -6.31 1.72
C VAL A 43 -5.35 -5.01 0.97
N GLU A 44 -4.19 -4.40 1.21
CA GLU A 44 -3.84 -3.09 0.65
C GLU A 44 -3.63 -3.15 -0.87
N GLU A 45 -2.87 -4.11 -1.37
CA GLU A 45 -2.66 -4.27 -2.82
C GLU A 45 -3.96 -4.59 -3.54
N THR A 46 -4.81 -5.42 -2.93
CA THR A 46 -6.15 -5.73 -3.46
C THR A 46 -7.00 -4.47 -3.52
N ALA A 47 -7.11 -3.72 -2.42
CA ALA A 47 -7.93 -2.53 -2.35
C ALA A 47 -7.48 -1.46 -3.36
N LYS A 48 -6.17 -1.15 -3.40
CA LYS A 48 -5.63 -0.15 -4.33
C LYS A 48 -5.85 -0.54 -5.79
N THR A 49 -5.55 -1.79 -6.13
CA THR A 49 -5.62 -2.25 -7.52
C THR A 49 -7.05 -2.40 -7.99
N MET A 50 -7.92 -3.02 -7.18
CA MET A 50 -9.32 -3.27 -7.56
C MET A 50 -10.11 -1.97 -7.68
N TRP A 51 -9.93 -1.01 -6.76
CA TRP A 51 -10.61 0.28 -6.87
C TRP A 51 -10.10 1.12 -8.04
N ALA A 52 -8.78 1.09 -8.30
CA ALA A 52 -8.24 1.76 -9.47
C ALA A 52 -8.80 1.17 -10.78
N VAL A 53 -8.82 -0.16 -10.91
CA VAL A 53 -9.35 -0.84 -12.11
C VAL A 53 -10.85 -0.63 -12.26
N ALA A 54 -11.62 -0.79 -11.18
CA ALA A 54 -13.08 -0.64 -11.21
C ALA A 54 -13.53 0.77 -11.63
N LEU A 55 -12.78 1.79 -11.23
CA LEU A 55 -13.06 3.19 -11.58
C LEU A 55 -12.35 3.65 -12.86
N GLY A 56 -11.53 2.82 -13.50
CA GLY A 56 -10.68 3.25 -14.61
C GLY A 56 -9.67 4.34 -14.22
N ALA A 57 -9.26 4.38 -12.94
CA ALA A 57 -8.30 5.33 -12.42
C ALA A 57 -6.84 4.88 -12.66
N SER A 58 -5.90 5.82 -12.57
CA SER A 58 -4.47 5.49 -12.68
C SER A 58 -3.98 4.66 -11.49
N LEU A 59 -3.52 3.44 -11.76
CA LEU A 59 -2.89 2.56 -10.77
C LEU A 59 -1.72 3.24 -10.03
N VAL A 60 -0.86 3.95 -10.77
CA VAL A 60 0.30 4.64 -10.20
C VAL A 60 -0.15 5.74 -9.23
N TRP A 61 -1.11 6.58 -9.63
CA TRP A 61 -1.59 7.67 -8.78
C TRP A 61 -2.39 7.16 -7.57
N THR A 62 -3.14 6.07 -7.72
CA THR A 62 -3.83 5.44 -6.60
C THR A 62 -2.85 4.91 -5.55
N HIS A 63 -1.77 4.26 -5.97
CA HIS A 63 -0.77 3.74 -5.04
C HIS A 63 0.07 4.85 -4.40
N LEU A 64 0.47 5.87 -5.17
CA LEU A 64 1.17 7.04 -4.65
C LEU A 64 0.31 7.77 -3.62
N GLY A 65 -0.97 8.02 -3.93
CA GLY A 65 -1.90 8.67 -3.01
C GLY A 65 -2.14 7.86 -1.73
N PHE A 66 -2.25 6.54 -1.84
CA PHE A 66 -2.32 5.66 -0.67
C PHE A 66 -1.05 5.79 0.19
N GLY A 67 0.13 5.70 -0.41
CA GLY A 67 1.40 5.84 0.31
C GLY A 67 1.62 7.23 0.91
N LEU A 68 1.08 8.28 0.29
CA LEU A 68 1.06 9.62 0.87
C LEU A 68 0.22 9.64 2.16
N VAL A 69 -0.97 9.05 2.13
CA VAL A 69 -1.83 8.97 3.32
C VAL A 69 -1.12 8.19 4.43
N GLU A 70 -0.53 7.03 4.13
CA GLU A 70 0.25 6.28 5.11
C GLU A 70 1.43 7.09 5.67
N GLY A 71 2.18 7.76 4.80
CA GLY A 71 3.31 8.56 5.22
C GLY A 71 2.91 9.71 6.15
N LEU A 72 1.80 10.38 5.85
CA LEU A 72 1.22 11.41 6.72
C LEU A 72 0.75 10.82 8.06
N LEU A 73 0.18 9.62 8.05
CA LEU A 73 -0.22 8.93 9.28
C LEU A 73 0.99 8.54 10.13
N GLU A 74 2.10 8.12 9.54
CA GLU A 74 3.33 7.83 10.29
C GLU A 74 3.93 9.08 10.94
N ILE A 75 3.96 10.20 10.21
CA ILE A 75 4.38 11.50 10.78
C ILE A 75 3.42 11.92 11.91
N LYS A 76 2.11 11.78 11.71
CA LYS A 76 1.11 12.10 12.73
C LYS A 76 1.27 11.25 14.00
N ARG A 77 1.58 9.95 13.85
CA ARG A 77 1.73 9.01 14.98
C ARG A 77 3.05 9.17 15.74
N ARG A 78 4.15 9.46 15.02
CA ARG A 78 5.51 9.41 15.59
C ARG A 78 6.23 10.76 15.61
N GLY A 79 5.58 11.84 15.17
CA GLY A 79 6.19 13.15 15.03
C GLY A 79 7.38 13.13 14.08
N THR A 80 8.47 13.78 14.45
CA THR A 80 9.72 13.84 13.64
C THR A 80 10.33 12.46 13.38
N ARG A 81 10.14 11.48 14.29
CA ARG A 81 10.58 10.09 14.08
C ARG A 81 9.78 9.37 13.00
N GLY A 82 8.62 9.91 12.61
CA GLY A 82 7.79 9.39 11.53
C GLY A 82 8.16 9.89 10.14
N ILE A 83 9.06 10.87 10.02
CA ILE A 83 9.44 11.45 8.71
C ILE A 83 10.10 10.41 7.81
N ALA A 84 11.11 9.70 8.31
CA ALA A 84 11.81 8.67 7.52
C ALA A 84 10.90 7.48 7.17
N PRO A 85 10.15 6.87 8.11
CA PRO A 85 9.15 5.86 7.77
C PRO A 85 8.08 6.35 6.79
N GLY A 86 7.67 7.61 6.91
CA GLY A 86 6.64 8.17 6.04
C GLY A 86 7.11 8.37 4.59
N TRP A 87 8.35 8.83 4.41
CA TRP A 87 8.98 8.85 3.08
C TRP A 87 9.14 7.45 2.50
N LEU A 88 9.53 6.50 3.34
CA LEU A 88 9.72 5.12 2.92
C LEU A 88 8.41 4.47 2.49
N ALA A 89 7.30 4.75 3.18
CA ALA A 89 5.96 4.33 2.76
C ALA A 89 5.59 4.92 1.38
N LEU A 90 5.72 6.25 1.22
CA LEU A 90 5.42 6.91 -0.06
C LEU A 90 6.24 6.34 -1.22
N VAL A 91 7.54 6.12 -1.03
CA VAL A 91 8.43 5.54 -2.05
C VAL A 91 8.05 4.09 -2.34
N ALA A 92 7.89 3.25 -1.31
CA ALA A 92 7.56 1.84 -1.46
C ALA A 92 6.25 1.66 -2.24
N HIS A 93 5.19 2.38 -1.85
CA HIS A 93 3.91 2.28 -2.57
C HIS A 93 3.98 2.88 -3.98
N SER A 94 4.76 3.93 -4.22
CA SER A 94 4.95 4.44 -5.58
C SER A 94 5.62 3.40 -6.48
N LEU A 95 6.64 2.70 -5.98
CA LEU A 95 7.30 1.60 -6.71
C LEU A 95 6.35 0.42 -6.96
N LEU A 96 5.53 0.06 -5.96
CA LEU A 96 4.49 -0.96 -6.11
C LEU A 96 3.45 -0.53 -7.16
N GLY A 97 3.05 0.74 -7.20
CA GLY A 97 2.14 1.27 -8.22
C GLY A 97 2.71 1.15 -9.63
N LEU A 98 4.00 1.43 -9.82
CA LEU A 98 4.70 1.24 -11.09
C LEU A 98 4.76 -0.24 -11.49
N LEU A 99 5.10 -1.12 -10.54
CA LEU A 99 5.12 -2.57 -10.74
C LEU A 99 3.74 -3.09 -11.17
N THR A 100 2.69 -2.73 -10.42
CA THR A 100 1.30 -3.12 -10.72
C THR A 100 0.88 -2.64 -12.09
N ALA A 101 1.13 -1.36 -12.43
CA ALA A 101 0.77 -0.80 -13.74
C ALA A 101 1.50 -1.50 -14.91
N GLY A 102 2.81 -1.74 -14.77
CA GLY A 102 3.61 -2.39 -15.81
C GLY A 102 3.20 -3.84 -16.07
N ILE A 103 2.88 -4.59 -15.01
CA ILE A 103 2.42 -5.98 -15.15
C ILE A 103 0.97 -6.02 -15.62
N TYR A 104 0.10 -5.13 -15.13
CA TYR A 104 -1.31 -5.11 -15.52
C TYR A 104 -1.49 -4.94 -17.03
N GLY A 105 -0.73 -4.03 -17.64
CA GLY A 105 -0.81 -3.77 -19.08
C GLY A 105 -0.32 -4.93 -19.97
N SER A 106 0.45 -5.88 -19.44
CA SER A 106 1.08 -6.96 -20.22
C SER A 106 0.60 -8.37 -19.86
N ARG A 107 0.24 -8.61 -18.59
CA ARG A 107 -0.12 -9.93 -18.04
C ARG A 107 -1.46 -9.96 -17.31
N GLY A 108 -2.16 -8.82 -17.24
CA GLY A 108 -3.48 -8.70 -16.64
C GLY A 108 -3.50 -8.62 -15.11
N LEU A 109 -4.72 -8.57 -14.57
CA LEU A 109 -5.01 -8.25 -13.17
C LEU A 109 -4.38 -9.20 -12.16
N LEU A 110 -4.56 -10.51 -12.35
CA LEU A 110 -4.10 -11.51 -11.39
C LEU A 110 -2.58 -11.52 -11.24
N ALA A 111 -1.85 -11.41 -12.36
CA ALA A 111 -0.39 -11.35 -12.34
C ALA A 111 0.10 -10.06 -11.64
N ALA A 112 -0.57 -8.93 -11.88
CA ALA A 112 -0.23 -7.65 -11.27
C ALA A 112 -0.45 -7.68 -9.75
N LEU A 113 -1.62 -8.18 -9.31
CA LEU A 113 -1.94 -8.36 -7.89
C LEU A 113 -0.96 -9.29 -7.19
N ALA A 114 -0.68 -10.46 -7.79
CA ALA A 114 0.26 -11.42 -7.19
C ALA A 114 1.66 -10.82 -7.03
N ALA A 115 2.18 -10.13 -8.06
CA ALA A 115 3.50 -9.53 -8.01
C ALA A 115 3.59 -8.39 -6.97
N ALA A 116 2.60 -7.49 -6.96
CA ALA A 116 2.54 -6.39 -6.00
C ALA A 116 2.41 -6.92 -4.57
N TYR A 117 1.53 -7.90 -4.35
CA TYR A 117 1.35 -8.53 -3.05
C TYR A 117 2.65 -9.16 -2.55
N LEU A 118 3.30 -10.00 -3.35
CA LEU A 118 4.53 -10.68 -2.93
C LEU A 118 5.66 -9.69 -2.64
N ALA A 119 5.81 -8.65 -3.47
CA ALA A 119 6.80 -7.60 -3.25
C ALA A 119 6.52 -6.82 -1.96
N HIS A 120 5.25 -6.48 -1.70
CA HIS A 120 4.86 -5.74 -0.51
C HIS A 120 4.97 -6.60 0.76
N ALA A 121 4.53 -7.86 0.72
CA ALA A 121 4.72 -8.80 1.82
C ALA A 121 6.20 -9.00 2.14
N ALA A 122 7.06 -9.12 1.12
CA ALA A 122 8.51 -9.18 1.30
C ALA A 122 9.06 -7.93 2.01
N TRP A 123 8.64 -6.75 1.57
CA TRP A 123 9.00 -5.50 2.23
C TRP A 123 8.54 -5.45 3.69
N ASN A 124 7.29 -5.86 3.96
CA ASN A 124 6.74 -5.78 5.31
C ASN A 124 7.36 -6.81 6.26
N MET A 125 7.77 -7.98 5.76
CA MET A 125 8.59 -8.93 6.53
C MET A 125 9.91 -8.29 6.97
N VAL A 126 10.58 -7.52 6.10
CA VAL A 126 11.81 -6.78 6.46
C VAL A 126 11.52 -5.73 7.53
N VAL A 127 10.44 -4.96 7.39
CA VAL A 127 10.04 -3.93 8.38
C VAL A 127 9.76 -4.56 9.74
N VAL A 128 8.96 -5.63 9.78
CA VAL A 128 8.64 -6.36 11.01
C VAL A 128 9.92 -6.92 11.65
N TYR A 129 10.77 -7.58 10.87
CA TYR A 129 12.03 -8.12 11.36
C TYR A 129 12.94 -7.05 11.99
N CYS A 130 13.11 -5.92 11.30
CA CYS A 130 13.91 -4.80 11.80
C CYS A 130 13.30 -4.16 13.05
N SER A 131 11.96 -4.03 13.09
CA SER A 131 11.25 -3.44 14.23
C SER A 131 11.36 -4.31 15.49
N VAL A 132 11.22 -5.63 15.35
CA VAL A 132 11.42 -6.58 16.47
C VAL A 132 12.85 -6.52 17.00
N ARG A 133 13.86 -6.34 16.13
CA ARG A 133 15.25 -6.17 16.56
C ARG A 133 15.51 -4.87 17.32
N GLN A 134 14.91 -3.77 16.89
CA GLN A 134 15.06 -2.48 17.57
C GLN A 134 14.39 -2.44 18.95
N GLY A 135 13.35 -3.26 19.19
CA GLY A 135 12.73 -3.39 20.50
C GLY A 135 13.47 -4.30 21.50
N LYS A 136 14.51 -5.02 21.04
CA LYS A 136 15.34 -5.91 21.89
C LYS A 136 16.71 -5.32 22.23
N ALA A 137 17.07 -4.17 21.66
CA ALA A 137 18.32 -3.44 21.90
C ALA A 137 18.06 -2.29 22.87
#